data_AF-A0A8X6X2J2-F1
#
_entry.id   AF-A0A8X6X2J2-F1
#
_cell.length_a   1.000
_cell.length_b   1.000
_cell.length_c   1.000
_cell.angle_alpha   90.00
_cell.angle_beta   90.00
_cell.angle_gamma   90.00
#
_symmetry.space_group_name_H-M   'P 1'
#
loop_
_entity.id
_entity.type
_entity.pdbx_description
1 polymer ?
#
loop_
_entity_poly.entity_id
_entity_poly.type
_entity_poly.pdbx_seq_one_letter_code
_entity_poly.pdbx_strand_id
1 'polypeptide(L)'
;MLGKHRIATYYFIDKLVDNNLHLMEFLRESGLIKRNLECQKCKQFMKLRSKRVSDRTVWVCRNKIENKECGNQRSVRHGSWFRYSKLTGEVLMLTFHIVNRTDMLLSNQDFSSHTMGDWRQFVNEVILDYVEENSEQIGGSTTIISLIEVFGEVSSRFFVDVLQVKLS
;
A
#
# COMPACT_ATOMS: atom_id res chain seq x y z
N MET A 1 -7.83 0.54 11.59
CA MET A 1 -8.04 1.97 11.93
C MET A 1 -6.70 2.58 12.32
N LEU A 2 -6.25 3.59 11.57
CA LEU A 2 -5.05 4.40 11.85
C LEU A 2 -5.21 5.08 13.22
N GLY A 3 -4.11 5.42 13.91
CA GLY A 3 -4.05 5.77 15.35
C GLY A 3 -4.96 6.91 15.84
N LYS A 4 -4.79 7.33 17.10
CA LYS A 4 -5.69 8.26 17.84
C LYS A 4 -6.11 9.56 17.10
N HIS A 5 -5.40 9.96 16.04
CA HIS A 5 -5.69 11.15 15.23
C HIS A 5 -5.84 10.88 13.73
N ARG A 6 -6.11 9.63 13.32
CA ARG A 6 -6.00 9.15 11.94
C ARG A 6 -4.59 9.26 11.34
N ILE A 7 -3.60 9.83 12.01
CA ILE A 7 -2.22 9.86 11.56
C ILE A 7 -1.61 8.45 11.68
N ALA A 8 -1.02 7.95 10.60
CA ALA A 8 -0.18 6.77 10.66
C ALA A 8 1.07 7.12 11.49
N THR A 9 1.30 6.44 12.61
CA THR A 9 2.57 6.57 13.34
C THR A 9 3.54 5.51 12.87
N TYR A 10 4.85 5.74 13.02
CA TYR A 10 5.86 4.72 12.76
C TYR A 10 5.54 3.42 13.50
N TYR A 11 5.19 3.51 14.79
CA TYR A 11 4.79 2.36 15.61
C TYR A 11 3.59 1.61 15.02
N PHE A 12 2.60 2.32 14.47
CA PHE A 12 1.47 1.68 13.80
C PHE A 12 1.91 0.92 12.56
N ILE A 13 2.72 1.53 11.68
CA ILE A 13 3.18 0.85 10.45
C ILE A 13 4.09 -0.32 10.78
N ASP A 14 5.03 -0.15 11.72
CA ASP A 14 5.90 -1.23 12.21
C ASP A 14 5.09 -2.44 12.70
N LYS A 15 4.11 -2.20 13.60
CA LYS A 15 3.23 -3.27 14.12
C LYS A 15 2.31 -3.87 13.05
N LEU A 16 1.90 -3.08 12.07
CA LEU A 16 1.11 -3.55 10.94
C LEU A 16 1.93 -4.51 10.07
N VAL A 17 3.18 -4.16 9.77
CA VAL A 17 4.07 -4.95 8.90
C VAL A 17 4.57 -6.22 9.60
N ASP A 18 4.75 -6.18 10.93
CA ASP A 18 5.07 -7.35 11.76
C ASP A 18 3.97 -8.43 11.71
N ASN A 19 2.70 -8.03 11.57
CA ASN A 19 1.56 -8.93 11.56
C ASN A 19 0.96 -9.05 10.15
N ASN A 20 1.39 -10.08 9.43
CA ASN A 20 0.93 -10.35 8.06
C ASN A 20 -0.61 -10.39 7.92
N LEU A 21 -1.35 -10.96 8.89
CA LEU A 21 -2.81 -10.98 8.79
C LEU A 21 -3.39 -9.56 8.81
N HIS A 22 -2.91 -8.71 9.71
CA HIS A 22 -3.35 -7.31 9.80
C HIS A 22 -2.90 -6.50 8.56
N LEU A 23 -1.67 -6.71 8.09
CA LEU A 23 -1.18 -6.11 6.85
C LEU A 23 -2.09 -6.44 5.67
N MET A 24 -2.41 -7.71 5.48
CA MET A 24 -3.25 -8.17 4.38
C MET A 24 -4.69 -7.65 4.48
N GLU A 25 -5.25 -7.57 5.69
CA GLU A 25 -6.56 -6.94 5.91
C GLU A 25 -6.51 -5.44 5.54
N PHE A 26 -5.50 -4.71 6.02
CA PHE A 26 -5.32 -3.29 5.70
C PHE A 26 -5.18 -3.03 4.20
N LEU A 27 -4.36 -3.82 3.50
CA LEU A 27 -4.16 -3.68 2.06
C LEU A 27 -5.46 -3.94 1.29
N ARG A 28 -6.30 -4.88 1.76
CA ARG A 28 -7.63 -5.18 1.19
C ARG A 28 -8.64 -4.07 1.47
N GLU A 29 -8.69 -3.58 2.70
CA GLU A 29 -9.57 -2.49 3.10
C GLU A 29 -9.23 -1.20 2.33
N SER A 30 -7.94 -0.96 2.12
CA SER A 30 -7.42 0.21 1.39
C SER A 30 -7.47 0.04 -0.15
N GLY A 31 -7.99 -1.09 -0.66
CA GLY A 31 -8.11 -1.33 -2.10
C GLY A 31 -6.79 -1.62 -2.83
N LEU A 32 -5.68 -1.69 -2.11
CA LEU A 32 -4.34 -1.94 -2.66
C LEU A 32 -4.16 -3.39 -3.14
N ILE A 33 -4.95 -4.32 -2.59
CA ILE A 33 -5.12 -5.68 -3.10
C ILE A 33 -6.61 -6.05 -3.12
N LYS A 34 -6.97 -7.01 -3.98
CA LYS A 34 -8.38 -7.40 -4.17
C LYS A 34 -8.97 -8.00 -2.88
N ARG A 35 -10.17 -7.54 -2.51
CA ARG A 35 -10.96 -8.11 -1.40
C ARG A 35 -11.53 -9.49 -1.73
N ASN A 36 -11.86 -9.72 -3.00
CA ASN A 36 -12.41 -10.96 -3.50
C ASN A 36 -11.73 -11.33 -4.82
N LEU A 37 -11.52 -12.61 -5.06
CA LEU A 37 -10.99 -13.11 -6.32
C LEU A 37 -11.90 -14.21 -6.88
N GLU A 38 -12.37 -14.03 -8.11
CA GLU A 38 -13.12 -15.07 -8.82
C GLU A 38 -12.17 -16.10 -9.44
N CYS A 39 -12.50 -17.38 -9.28
CA CYS A 39 -11.81 -18.45 -9.97
C CYS A 39 -12.15 -18.43 -11.47
N GLN A 40 -11.15 -18.23 -12.33
CA GLN A 40 -11.33 -18.22 -13.79
C GLN A 40 -12.01 -19.48 -14.35
N LYS A 41 -11.82 -20.63 -13.70
CA LYS A 41 -12.42 -21.92 -14.10
C LYS A 41 -13.83 -22.13 -13.56
N CYS A 42 -14.05 -21.86 -12.27
CA CYS A 42 -15.32 -22.15 -11.60
C CYS A 42 -16.32 -21.00 -11.64
N LYS A 43 -15.88 -19.77 -11.95
CA LYS A 43 -16.68 -18.53 -11.88
C LYS A 43 -17.28 -18.27 -10.51
N GLN A 44 -16.54 -18.63 -9.46
CA GLN A 44 -16.96 -18.53 -8.07
C GLN A 44 -15.84 -17.92 -7.24
N PHE A 45 -16.21 -17.24 -6.15
CA PHE A 45 -15.23 -16.59 -5.28
C PHE A 45 -14.33 -17.60 -4.56
N MET A 46 -13.04 -17.34 -4.65
CA MET A 46 -11.99 -18.09 -3.96
C MET A 46 -11.93 -17.70 -2.49
N LYS A 47 -11.38 -18.59 -1.65
CA LYS A 47 -11.16 -18.31 -0.22
C LYS A 47 -9.67 -18.14 0.07
N LEU A 48 -9.34 -17.25 1.00
CA LEU A 48 -7.97 -17.17 1.53
C LEU A 48 -7.65 -18.40 2.38
N ARG A 49 -6.45 -18.93 2.21
CA ARG A 49 -5.93 -20.05 3.00
C ARG A 49 -4.48 -19.80 3.36
N SER A 50 -4.09 -20.21 4.56
CA SER A 50 -2.69 -20.18 4.99
C SER A 50 -1.83 -21.09 4.13
N LYS A 51 -0.62 -20.63 3.79
CA LYS A 51 0.37 -21.37 3.00
C LYS A 51 1.78 -20.88 3.35
N ARG A 52 2.78 -21.77 3.24
CA ARG A 52 4.20 -21.43 3.44
C ARG A 52 4.76 -20.65 2.23
N VAL A 53 4.30 -19.42 2.05
CA VAL A 53 4.78 -18.44 1.06
C VAL A 53 5.09 -17.12 1.78
N SER A 54 5.74 -16.15 1.11
CA SER A 54 6.08 -14.84 1.72
C SER A 54 4.86 -14.15 2.35
N ASP A 55 3.74 -14.14 1.62
CA ASP A 55 2.47 -13.55 2.05
C ASP A 55 1.71 -14.38 3.09
N ARG A 56 2.23 -15.55 3.47
CA ARG A 56 1.61 -16.54 4.37
C ARG A 56 0.20 -17.01 3.99
N THR A 57 -0.37 -16.48 2.91
CA THR A 57 -1.75 -16.71 2.47
C THR A 57 -1.82 -16.74 0.94
N VAL A 58 -2.79 -17.49 0.41
CA VAL A 58 -3.10 -17.56 -1.03
C VAL A 58 -4.60 -17.67 -1.25
N TRP A 59 -5.06 -17.25 -2.43
CA TRP A 59 -6.41 -17.54 -2.91
C TRP A 59 -6.50 -18.99 -3.36
N VAL A 60 -7.47 -19.74 -2.87
CA VAL A 60 -7.71 -21.14 -3.24
C VAL A 60 -9.17 -21.35 -3.63
N CYS A 61 -9.37 -21.98 -4.79
CA CYS A 61 -10.67 -22.53 -5.19
C CYS A 61 -10.75 -24.01 -4.80
N ARG A 62 -11.76 -24.38 -4.02
CA ARG A 62 -12.07 -25.78 -3.67
C ARG A 62 -13.44 -26.26 -4.19
N ASN A 63 -14.00 -25.56 -5.16
CA ASN A 63 -15.26 -25.99 -5.77
C ASN A 63 -15.05 -27.30 -6.52
N LYS A 64 -16.08 -28.15 -6.52
CA LYS A 64 -16.06 -29.40 -7.27
C LYS A 64 -16.54 -29.16 -8.70
N ILE A 65 -15.77 -29.65 -9.67
CA ILE A 65 -16.16 -29.75 -11.08
C ILE A 65 -16.03 -31.23 -11.42
N GLU A 66 -17.09 -31.85 -11.93
CA GLU A 66 -17.08 -33.28 -12.33
C GLU A 66 -16.53 -34.21 -11.23
N ASN A 67 -17.01 -34.01 -9.99
CA ASN A 67 -16.58 -34.74 -8.78
C ASN A 67 -15.10 -34.57 -8.38
N LYS A 68 -14.32 -33.69 -9.04
CA LYS A 68 -12.94 -33.35 -8.66
C LYS A 68 -12.86 -31.93 -8.11
N GLU A 69 -12.06 -31.71 -7.07
CA GLU A 69 -11.79 -30.36 -6.58
C GLU A 69 -10.99 -29.56 -7.62
N CYS A 70 -11.39 -28.32 -7.89
CA CYS A 70 -10.73 -27.43 -8.83
C CYS A 70 -9.25 -27.20 -8.49
N GLY A 71 -8.95 -27.04 -7.20
CA GLY A 71 -7.58 -26.89 -6.69
C GLY A 71 -6.82 -25.66 -7.18
N ASN A 72 -7.45 -24.77 -7.97
CA ASN A 72 -6.77 -23.62 -8.56
C ASN A 72 -6.34 -22.63 -7.46
N GLN A 73 -5.12 -22.08 -7.60
CA GLN A 73 -4.53 -21.17 -6.63
C GLN A 73 -3.97 -19.93 -7.30
N ARG A 74 -4.00 -18.81 -6.59
CA ARG A 74 -3.41 -17.54 -7.01
C ARG A 74 -2.76 -16.85 -5.80
N SER A 75 -1.69 -16.10 -6.05
CA SER A 75 -1.13 -15.18 -5.04
C SER A 75 -2.20 -14.18 -4.62
N VAL A 76 -2.19 -13.78 -3.36
CA VAL A 76 -3.01 -12.68 -2.83
C VAL A 76 -2.75 -11.36 -3.53
N ARG A 77 -1.54 -11.17 -4.07
CA ARG A 77 -1.12 -10.02 -4.87
C ARG A 77 -1.65 -10.07 -6.31
N HIS A 78 -2.37 -11.12 -6.71
CA HIS A 78 -2.79 -11.30 -8.11
C HIS A 78 -3.70 -10.17 -8.61
N GLY A 79 -3.29 -9.53 -9.70
CA GLY A 79 -4.01 -8.40 -10.27
C GLY A 79 -3.95 -7.15 -9.39
N SER A 80 -2.91 -7.03 -8.57
CA SER A 80 -2.52 -5.81 -7.87
C SER A 80 -1.11 -5.39 -8.31
N TRP A 81 -0.71 -4.18 -7.95
CA TRP A 81 0.63 -3.67 -8.18
C TRP A 81 1.73 -4.52 -7.53
N PHE A 82 1.44 -5.16 -6.39
CA PHE A 82 2.39 -6.04 -5.71
C PHE A 82 2.67 -7.36 -6.44
N ARG A 83 1.97 -7.68 -7.55
CA ARG A 83 2.00 -9.00 -8.21
C ARG A 83 3.40 -9.50 -8.54
N TYR A 84 4.30 -8.61 -8.94
CA TYR A 84 5.68 -8.93 -9.33
C TYR A 84 6.72 -8.39 -8.34
N SER A 85 6.28 -7.61 -7.37
CA SER A 85 7.16 -7.11 -6.31
C SER A 85 7.46 -8.23 -5.33
N LYS A 86 8.69 -8.27 -4.81
CA LYS A 86 9.02 -9.04 -3.60
C LYS A 86 8.59 -8.30 -2.34
N LEU A 87 8.51 -6.97 -2.41
CA LEU A 87 8.24 -6.02 -1.33
C LEU A 87 6.74 -5.79 -1.19
N THR A 88 6.20 -5.83 0.04
CA THR A 88 4.81 -5.50 0.35
C THR A 88 4.72 -4.57 1.54
N GLY A 89 5.02 -5.09 2.74
CA GLY A 89 5.08 -4.27 3.95
C GLY A 89 6.25 -3.29 3.91
N GLU A 90 7.35 -3.69 3.27
CA GLU A 90 8.53 -2.88 3.04
C GLU A 90 8.20 -1.61 2.22
N VAL A 91 7.29 -1.71 1.25
CA VAL A 91 6.83 -0.54 0.47
C VAL A 91 6.03 0.43 1.35
N LEU A 92 5.24 -0.07 2.29
CA LEU A 92 4.52 0.79 3.24
C LEU A 92 5.49 1.55 4.15
N MET A 93 6.51 0.87 4.68
CA MET A 93 7.56 1.50 5.49
C MET A 93 8.33 2.54 4.68
N LEU A 94 8.77 2.18 3.48
CA LEU A 94 9.52 3.06 2.59
C LEU A 94 8.71 4.32 2.24
N THR A 95 7.44 4.15 1.89
CA THR A 95 6.52 5.27 1.60
C THR A 95 6.31 6.15 2.83
N PHE A 96 6.14 5.54 4.02
CA PHE A 96 5.98 6.29 5.27
C PHE A 96 7.19 7.18 5.52
N HIS A 97 8.40 6.65 5.42
CA HIS A 97 9.62 7.43 5.66
C HIS A 97 9.84 8.54 4.64
N ILE A 98 9.59 8.30 3.35
CA ILE A 98 9.74 9.35 2.31
C ILE A 98 8.74 10.48 2.51
N VAL A 99 7.48 10.16 2.77
CA VAL A 99 6.43 11.17 3.04
C VAL A 99 6.80 12.01 4.27
N ASN A 100 7.33 11.37 5.32
CA ASN A 100 7.74 12.06 6.55
C ASN A 100 9.16 12.66 6.47
N ARG A 101 9.83 12.64 5.32
CA ARG A 101 11.23 13.13 5.15
C ARG A 101 12.22 12.53 6.14
N THR A 102 12.00 11.27 6.51
CA THR A 102 12.87 10.47 7.39
C THR A 102 13.49 9.29 6.65
N ASP A 103 13.54 9.34 5.32
CA ASP A 103 14.11 8.32 4.45
C ASP A 103 15.60 8.08 4.68
N MET A 104 16.32 9.05 5.25
CA MET A 104 17.68 8.86 5.74
C MET A 104 17.81 7.80 6.85
N LEU A 105 16.73 7.53 7.61
CA LEU A 105 16.70 6.48 8.63
C LEU A 105 16.61 5.07 8.04
N LEU A 106 16.37 4.95 6.74
CA LEU A 106 16.34 3.68 6.02
C LEU A 106 17.71 3.24 5.51
N SER A 107 18.79 3.97 5.83
CA SER A 107 20.16 3.62 5.43
C SER A 107 20.60 2.21 5.83
N ASN A 108 19.94 1.62 6.82
CA ASN A 108 20.20 0.27 7.33
C ASN A 108 19.23 -0.79 6.79
N GLN A 109 18.32 -0.45 5.88
CA GLN A 109 17.41 -1.40 5.26
C GLN A 109 17.96 -1.93 3.93
N ASP A 110 17.60 -3.16 3.57
CA ASP A 110 18.12 -3.92 2.40
C ASP A 110 17.69 -3.37 1.02
N PHE A 111 17.27 -2.12 0.91
CA PHE A 111 16.92 -1.53 -0.38
C PHE A 111 18.17 -1.11 -1.13
N SER A 112 18.24 -1.42 -2.44
CA SER A 112 19.29 -0.84 -3.27
C SER A 112 19.08 0.69 -3.39
N SER A 113 20.18 1.43 -3.52
CA SER A 113 20.14 2.88 -3.74
C SER A 113 19.27 3.27 -4.94
N HIS A 114 19.30 2.46 -6.00
CA HIS A 114 18.43 2.61 -7.16
C HIS A 114 16.94 2.47 -6.80
N THR A 115 16.57 1.44 -6.02
CA THR A 115 15.18 1.23 -5.58
C THR A 115 14.70 2.40 -4.73
N MET A 116 15.54 2.90 -3.81
CA MET A 116 15.23 4.08 -2.99
C MET A 116 15.05 5.33 -3.86
N GLY A 117 15.95 5.56 -4.82
CA GLY A 117 15.90 6.71 -5.72
C GLY A 117 14.62 6.74 -6.56
N ASP A 118 14.33 5.64 -7.26
CA ASP A 118 13.13 5.51 -8.09
C ASP A 118 11.85 5.70 -7.28
N TRP A 119 11.80 5.08 -6.09
CA TRP A 119 10.62 5.15 -5.25
C TRP A 119 10.42 6.56 -4.66
N ARG A 120 11.50 7.22 -4.24
CA ARG A 120 11.48 8.61 -3.77
C ARG A 120 11.01 9.56 -4.85
N GLN A 121 11.50 9.39 -6.08
CA GLN A 121 11.04 10.17 -7.22
C GLN A 121 9.54 9.97 -7.44
N PHE A 122 9.08 8.73 -7.53
CA PHE A 122 7.66 8.43 -7.71
C PHE A 122 6.77 9.04 -6.62
N VAL A 123 7.13 8.89 -5.33
CA VAL A 123 6.35 9.46 -4.23
C VAL A 123 6.31 10.99 -4.33
N ASN A 124 7.42 11.63 -4.69
CA ASN A 124 7.44 13.08 -4.90
C ASN A 124 6.57 13.52 -6.09
N GLU A 125 6.54 12.77 -7.20
CA GLU A 125 5.66 13.06 -8.35
C GLU A 125 4.19 13.03 -7.92
N VAL A 126 3.76 12.00 -7.18
CA VAL A 126 2.37 11.94 -6.69
C VAL A 126 2.05 13.03 -5.67
N ILE A 127 3.02 13.43 -4.83
CA ILE A 127 2.88 14.60 -3.95
C ILE A 127 2.62 15.86 -4.79
N LEU A 128 3.38 16.07 -5.87
CA LEU A 128 3.23 17.22 -6.73
C LEU A 128 1.87 17.23 -7.42
N ASP A 129 1.47 16.11 -8.05
CA ASP A 129 0.17 15.97 -8.72
C ASP A 129 -0.99 16.30 -7.75
N TYR A 130 -0.94 15.75 -6.53
CA TYR A 130 -1.96 16.03 -5.52
C TYR A 130 -2.00 17.51 -5.12
N VAL A 131 -0.84 18.15 -4.94
CA VAL A 131 -0.77 19.58 -4.61
C VAL A 131 -1.31 20.41 -5.78
N GLU A 132 -0.98 20.08 -7.02
CA GLU A 132 -1.51 20.78 -8.19
C GLU A 132 -3.03 20.65 -8.31
N GLU A 133 -3.58 19.47 -8.04
CA GLU A 133 -5.04 19.22 -8.12
C GLU A 133 -5.84 19.81 -6.96
N ASN A 134 -5.23 19.95 -5.77
CA ASN A 134 -5.92 20.33 -4.53
C ASN A 134 -5.51 21.73 -4.01
N SER A 135 -4.58 22.41 -4.69
CA SER A 135 -4.23 23.78 -4.35
C SER A 135 -5.24 24.76 -4.97
N GLU A 136 -5.75 25.66 -4.13
CA GLU A 136 -6.47 26.84 -4.61
C GLU A 136 -5.49 27.94 -5.03
N GLN A 137 -5.88 28.78 -5.99
CA GLN A 137 -5.05 29.90 -6.47
C GLN A 137 -4.68 30.84 -5.31
N ILE A 138 -3.39 30.93 -5.00
CA ILE A 138 -2.88 31.82 -3.95
C ILE A 138 -2.78 33.24 -4.49
N GLY A 139 -3.66 34.13 -3.98
CA GLY A 139 -3.72 35.53 -4.40
C GLY A 139 -4.63 36.43 -3.56
N GLY A 140 -4.28 36.64 -2.29
CA GLY A 140 -4.84 37.67 -1.41
C GLY A 140 -3.91 37.93 -0.23
N SER A 141 -3.43 39.16 -0.05
CA SER A 141 -2.29 39.54 0.79
C SER A 141 -2.29 38.96 2.22
N THR A 142 -1.14 38.41 2.62
CA THR A 142 -0.60 38.17 3.99
C THR A 142 -0.56 36.78 4.63
N THR A 143 -0.65 35.68 3.89
CA THR A 143 -0.28 34.37 4.46
C THR A 143 0.57 33.53 3.51
N ILE A 144 1.88 33.49 3.77
CA ILE A 144 2.75 32.44 3.22
C ILE A 144 2.57 31.24 4.15
N ILE A 145 1.58 30.39 3.87
CA ILE A 145 1.56 29.06 4.48
C ILE A 145 2.73 28.31 3.85
N SER A 146 3.73 27.98 4.66
CA SER A 146 4.85 27.21 4.16
C SER A 146 4.33 25.87 3.66
N LEU A 147 4.87 25.35 2.55
CA LEU A 147 4.60 23.98 2.08
C LEU A 147 4.60 22.97 3.24
N ILE A 148 5.46 23.17 4.24
CA ILE A 148 5.57 22.41 5.50
C ILE A 148 4.28 22.40 6.34
N GLU A 149 3.54 23.51 6.44
CA GLU A 149 2.26 23.58 7.16
C GLU A 149 1.13 22.83 6.43
N VAL A 150 1.11 22.89 5.09
CA VAL A 150 0.24 22.01 4.29
C VAL A 150 0.62 20.55 4.57
N PHE A 151 1.92 20.23 4.58
CA PHE A 151 2.44 18.87 4.78
C PHE A 151 2.26 18.30 6.20
N GLY A 152 2.22 19.14 7.24
CA GLY A 152 2.00 18.72 8.62
C GLY A 152 0.58 18.21 8.90
N GLU A 153 -0.40 18.67 8.13
CA GLU A 153 -1.81 18.28 8.26
C GLU A 153 -2.26 17.18 7.30
N VAL A 154 -1.44 16.79 6.30
CA VAL A 154 -1.79 15.70 5.35
C VAL A 154 -1.54 14.32 5.96
N SER A 155 -2.23 14.13 7.08
CA SER A 155 -2.49 12.90 7.81
C SER A 155 -3.12 11.85 6.91
N SER A 156 -2.41 10.72 6.75
CA SER A 156 -2.84 9.37 6.35
C SER A 156 -3.71 9.12 5.11
N ARG A 157 -4.62 10.03 4.77
CA ARG A 157 -5.39 10.02 3.53
C ARG A 157 -4.45 10.11 2.35
N PHE A 158 -3.53 11.08 2.40
CA PHE A 158 -2.46 11.22 1.41
C PHE A 158 -1.54 9.99 1.31
N PHE A 159 -1.26 9.31 2.43
CA PHE A 159 -0.48 8.07 2.39
C PHE A 159 -1.19 6.95 1.62
N VAL A 160 -2.51 6.82 1.78
CA VAL A 160 -3.30 5.85 1.01
C VAL A 160 -3.48 6.32 -0.43
N ASP A 161 -3.69 7.62 -0.66
CA ASP A 161 -3.82 8.22 -1.98
C ASP A 161 -2.53 8.04 -2.80
N VAL A 162 -1.35 8.26 -2.23
CA VAL A 162 -0.05 7.95 -2.86
C VAL A 162 0.05 6.49 -3.29
N LEU A 163 -0.42 5.58 -2.44
CA LEU A 163 -0.44 4.15 -2.75
C LEU A 163 -1.51 3.79 -3.79
N GLN A 164 -2.57 4.60 -3.93
CA GLN A 164 -3.68 4.38 -4.86
C GLN A 164 -3.50 5.04 -6.23
N VAL A 165 -2.85 6.20 -6.34
CA VAL A 165 -2.61 6.92 -7.61
C VAL A 165 -1.78 6.09 -8.60
N LYS A 166 -0.89 5.20 -8.12
CA LYS A 166 -0.19 4.23 -9.00
C LYS A 166 -1.03 3.01 -9.42
N LEU A 167 -2.26 2.88 -8.93
CA LEU A 167 -3.13 1.71 -9.16
C LEU A 167 -4.17 1.93 -10.26
N SER A 168 -4.30 3.17 -10.75
CA SER A 168 -5.06 3.54 -11.96
C SER A 168 -4.14 3.59 -13.18
#